data_AF-A0A3N5T6L2-F1
#
_entry.id   AF-A0A3N5T6L2-F1
#
_cell.length_a   1.000
_cell.length_b   1.000
_cell.length_c   1.000
_cell.angle_alpha   90.00
_cell.angle_beta   90.00
_cell.angle_gamma   90.00
#
_symmetry.space_group_name_H-M   'P 1'
#
loop_
_entity.id
_entity.type
_entity.pdbx_description
1 polymer ?
#
loop_
_entity_poly.entity_id
_entity_poly.type
_entity_poly.pdbx_seq_one_letter_code
_entity_poly.pdbx_strand_id
1 'polypeptide(L)'
;MKISNVRKLYSHLLDIFEDGRKTGELKPGLDPRLAREIFVGTMDHIITRWLLKDMSYSIFENLDHLFELMIGAFAAEPLCESAPPEAPGAVSTAGTVEMHSAGVSL
;
A
#
# COMPACT_ATOMS: atom_id res chain seq x y z
N MET A 1 -11.26 20.64 29.75
CA MET A 1 -10.68 19.52 28.99
C MET A 1 -9.17 19.57 29.15
N LYS A 2 -8.54 18.59 29.83
CA LYS A 2 -7.10 18.68 30.18
C LYS A 2 -6.24 18.46 28.93
N ILE A 3 -5.40 19.44 28.59
CA ILE A 3 -4.39 19.41 27.50
C ILE A 3 -3.57 18.09 27.51
N SER A 4 -3.40 17.46 28.67
CA SER A 4 -2.66 16.20 28.83
C SER A 4 -3.21 15.02 28.02
N ASN A 5 -4.49 15.02 27.66
CA ASN A 5 -5.10 13.89 26.94
C ASN A 5 -4.84 13.96 25.43
N VAL A 6 -4.72 15.16 24.87
CA VAL A 6 -4.44 15.33 23.43
C VAL A 6 -3.02 14.85 23.12
N ARG A 7 -2.04 15.19 23.97
CA ARG A 7 -0.66 14.73 23.79
C ARG A 7 -0.53 13.20 23.82
N LYS A 8 -1.34 12.52 24.63
CA LYS A 8 -1.38 11.05 24.70
C LYS A 8 -1.96 10.42 23.43
N LEU A 9 -3.02 11.00 22.88
CA LEU A 9 -3.59 10.52 21.61
C LEU A 9 -2.53 10.60 20.49
N TYR A 10 -1.82 11.72 20.40
CA TYR A 10 -0.84 11.93 19.33
C TYR A 10 0.41 11.05 19.49
N SER A 11 0.80 10.71 20.73
CA SER A 11 1.85 9.72 20.96
C SER A 11 1.38 8.32 20.59
N HIS A 12 0.16 7.92 20.98
CA HIS A 12 -0.36 6.61 20.64
C HIS A 12 -0.55 6.39 19.15
N LEU A 13 -1.03 7.41 18.41
CA LEU A 13 -1.12 7.32 16.95
C LEU A 13 0.25 7.14 16.32
N LEU A 14 1.27 7.85 16.84
CA LEU A 14 2.64 7.67 16.38
C LEU A 14 3.11 6.23 16.64
N ASP A 15 2.94 5.73 17.86
CA ASP A 15 3.32 4.35 18.21
C ASP A 15 2.69 3.30 17.26
N ILE A 16 1.41 3.48 16.90
CA ILE A 16 0.70 2.60 15.93
C ILE A 16 1.35 2.63 14.56
N PHE A 17 1.67 3.82 14.02
CA PHE A 17 2.31 3.94 12.71
C PHE A 17 3.74 3.39 12.73
N GLU A 18 4.49 3.61 13.81
CA GLU A 18 5.82 3.03 13.99
C GLU A 18 5.77 1.50 14.04
N ASP A 19 4.82 0.93 14.76
CA ASP A 19 4.67 -0.51 14.91
C ASP A 19 4.20 -1.17 13.61
N GLY A 20 3.21 -0.60 12.93
CA GLY A 20 2.77 -1.09 11.61
C GLY A 20 3.89 -1.07 10.57
N ARG A 21 4.82 -0.10 10.65
CA ARG A 21 6.02 -0.08 9.80
C ARG A 21 7.01 -1.20 10.17
N LYS A 22 7.16 -1.52 11.46
CA LYS A 22 8.04 -2.63 11.93
C LYS A 22 7.48 -4.01 11.56
N THR A 23 6.16 -4.18 11.59
CA THR A 23 5.50 -5.44 11.26
C THR A 23 5.31 -5.64 9.75
N GLY A 24 5.54 -4.60 8.95
CA GLY A 24 5.38 -4.64 7.49
C GLY A 24 3.95 -4.42 7.02
N GLU A 25 3.02 -4.08 7.93
CA GLU A 25 1.64 -3.71 7.61
C GLU A 25 1.57 -2.34 6.89
N LEU A 26 2.52 -1.44 7.17
CA LEU A 26 2.63 -0.11 6.58
C LEU A 26 3.86 0.01 5.68
N LYS A 27 3.79 0.91 4.70
CA LYS A 27 4.89 1.14 3.74
C LYS A 27 6.20 1.41 4.49
N PRO A 28 7.33 0.77 4.11
CA PRO A 28 8.60 0.92 4.82
C PRO A 28 9.14 2.37 4.80
N GLY A 29 8.78 3.14 3.76
CA GLY A 29 9.12 4.55 3.61
C GLY A 29 8.06 5.54 4.12
N LEU A 30 6.99 5.06 4.78
CA LEU A 30 5.99 5.95 5.38
C LEU A 30 6.63 6.71 6.54
N ASP A 31 6.56 8.04 6.52
CA ASP A 31 6.89 8.87 7.68
C ASP A 31 5.71 8.85 8.67
N PRO A 32 5.87 8.28 9.87
CA PRO A 32 4.77 8.16 10.83
C PRO A 32 4.24 9.50 11.35
N ARG A 33 5.06 10.56 11.34
CA ARG A 33 4.64 11.90 11.74
C ARG A 33 3.72 12.50 10.69
N LEU A 34 4.07 12.36 9.41
CA LEU A 34 3.22 12.80 8.30
C LEU A 34 1.93 11.98 8.21
N ALA A 35 2.01 10.66 8.41
CA ALA A 35 0.82 9.80 8.44
C ALA A 35 -0.16 10.23 9.54
N ARG A 36 0.36 10.55 10.74
CA ARG A 36 -0.43 11.11 11.83
C ARG A 36 -1.04 12.47 11.48
N GLU A 37 -0.30 13.36 10.83
CA GLU A 37 -0.83 14.67 10.40
C GLU A 37 -1.98 14.52 9.40
N ILE A 38 -1.85 13.63 8.42
CA ILE A 38 -2.91 13.32 7.46
C ILE A 38 -4.14 12.75 8.19
N PHE A 39 -3.95 11.77 9.06
CA PHE A 39 -5.03 11.12 9.80
C PHE A 39 -5.79 12.13 10.67
N VAL A 40 -5.07 12.87 11.52
CA VAL A 40 -5.68 13.83 12.45
C VAL A 40 -6.30 15.00 11.69
N GLY A 41 -5.63 15.53 10.67
CA GLY A 41 -6.16 16.64 9.85
C GLY A 41 -7.43 16.26 9.11
N THR A 42 -7.52 15.02 8.63
CA THR A 42 -8.73 14.52 7.97
C THR A 42 -9.89 14.39 8.96
N MET A 43 -9.64 13.84 10.14
CA MET A 43 -10.64 13.76 11.22
C MET A 43 -11.12 15.16 11.63
N ASP A 44 -10.21 16.11 11.82
CA ASP A 44 -10.53 17.49 12.18
C ASP A 44 -11.41 18.18 11.13
N HIS A 45 -11.09 17.98 9.84
CA HIS A 45 -11.90 18.51 8.75
C HIS A 45 -13.32 17.94 8.73
N ILE A 46 -13.46 16.62 8.91
CA ILE A 46 -14.77 15.94 8.89
C ILE A 46 -15.63 16.39 10.07
N ILE A 47 -15.06 16.40 11.28
CA ILE A 47 -15.76 16.80 12.50
C ILE A 47 -16.15 18.28 12.43
N THR A 48 -15.22 19.16 12.04
CA THR A 48 -15.50 20.59 11.93
C THR A 48 -16.60 20.85 10.90
N ARG A 49 -16.55 20.22 9.73
CA ARG A 49 -17.61 20.37 8.70
C ARG A 49 -18.97 19.87 9.19
N TRP A 50 -18.99 18.75 9.92
CA TRP A 50 -20.21 18.19 10.49
C TRP A 50 -20.83 19.10 11.56
N LEU A 51 -20.00 19.67 12.44
CA LEU A 51 -20.43 20.66 13.43
C LEU A 51 -20.98 21.92 12.77
N LEU A 52 -20.34 22.42 11.70
CA LEU A 52 -20.80 23.59 10.93
C LEU A 52 -22.12 23.35 10.20
N LYS A 53 -22.58 22.11 10.10
CA LYS A 53 -23.85 21.71 9.49
C LYS A 53 -24.88 21.32 10.55
N ASP A 54 -24.72 21.80 11.78
CA ASP A 54 -25.60 21.48 12.90
C ASP A 54 -25.82 19.98 13.10
N MET A 55 -24.80 19.18 12.75
CA MET A 55 -24.86 17.71 12.85
C MET A 55 -26.01 17.09 12.03
N SER A 56 -26.43 17.75 10.93
CA SER A 56 -27.65 17.43 10.18
C SER A 56 -27.61 16.13 9.36
N TYR A 57 -26.47 15.44 9.33
CA TYR A 57 -26.25 14.21 8.59
C TYR A 57 -25.38 13.25 9.41
N SER A 58 -25.32 11.97 9.01
CA SER A 58 -24.47 11.02 9.72
C SER A 58 -23.02 11.26 9.34
N ILE A 59 -22.17 11.51 10.35
CA ILE A 59 -20.73 11.70 10.16
C ILE A 59 -20.05 10.47 9.56
N PHE A 60 -20.69 9.30 9.65
CA PHE A 60 -20.14 8.01 9.21
C PHE A 60 -20.54 7.62 7.79
N GLU A 61 -21.34 8.43 7.08
CA GLU A 61 -21.84 8.10 5.72
C GLU A 61 -20.74 7.70 4.73
N ASN A 62 -19.53 8.26 4.88
CA ASN A 62 -18.40 8.02 3.98
C ASN A 62 -17.21 7.33 4.66
N LEU A 63 -17.42 6.72 5.84
CA LEU A 63 -16.31 6.18 6.63
C LEU A 63 -15.55 5.08 5.89
N ASP A 64 -16.25 4.17 5.22
CA ASP A 64 -15.63 3.03 4.52
C ASP A 64 -14.72 3.51 3.38
N HIS A 65 -15.24 4.38 2.49
CA HIS A 65 -14.44 4.94 1.40
C HIS A 65 -13.24 5.77 1.90
N LEU A 66 -13.42 6.51 2.99
CA LEU A 66 -12.32 7.25 3.60
C LEU A 66 -11.24 6.30 4.13
N PHE A 67 -11.65 5.21 4.78
CA PHE A 67 -10.74 4.21 5.30
C PHE A 67 -9.97 3.54 4.16
N GLU A 68 -10.64 3.17 3.07
CA GLU A 68 -10.00 2.63 1.87
C GLU A 68 -8.95 3.57 1.29
N LEU A 69 -9.25 4.88 1.17
CA LEU A 69 -8.30 5.89 0.73
C LEU A 69 -7.07 5.97 1.65
N MET A 70 -7.27 5.96 2.97
CA MET A 70 -6.16 6.01 3.92
C MET A 70 -5.33 4.72 3.91
N ILE A 71 -5.97 3.55 3.76
CA ILE A 71 -5.27 2.27 3.62
C ILE A 71 -4.44 2.26 2.34
N GLY A 72 -4.98 2.68 1.19
CA GLY A 72 -4.20 2.79 -0.05
C GLY A 72 -3.01 3.75 0.08
N ALA A 73 -3.16 4.81 0.87
CA ALA A 73 -2.07 5.75 1.15
C ALA A 73 -0.97 5.14 2.03
N PHE A 74 -1.32 4.37 3.07
CA PHE A 74 -0.38 3.98 4.14
C PHE A 74 0.07 2.52 4.12
N ALA A 75 -0.81 1.59 3.71
CA ALA A 75 -0.54 0.16 3.78
C ALA A 75 0.58 -0.23 2.83
N ALA A 76 1.42 -1.17 3.25
CA ALA A 76 2.39 -1.76 2.35
C ALA A 76 1.67 -2.39 1.14
N GLU A 77 2.23 -2.25 -0.05
CA GLU A 77 1.81 -3.10 -1.17
C GLU A 77 1.97 -4.56 -0.69
N PRO A 78 1.00 -5.44 -0.95
CA PRO A 78 1.23 -6.86 -0.72
C PRO A 78 2.52 -7.21 -1.44
N LEU A 79 3.45 -7.86 -0.73
CA LEU A 79 4.68 -8.36 -1.33
C LEU A 79 4.26 -9.04 -2.63
N CYS A 80 4.68 -8.47 -3.77
CA CYS A 80 4.56 -9.14 -5.03
C CYS A 80 5.25 -10.48 -4.80
N GLU A 81 4.46 -11.55 -4.67
CA GLU A 81 4.95 -12.92 -4.69
C GLU A 81 5.79 -12.97 -5.96
N SER A 82 7.11 -12.87 -5.79
CA SER A 82 8.04 -12.83 -6.90
C SER A 82 7.69 -14.04 -7.74
N ALA A 83 7.28 -13.81 -8.99
CA ALA A 83 6.90 -14.87 -9.91
C ALA A 83 7.88 -16.04 -9.75
N PRO A 84 7.38 -17.30 -9.66
CA PRO A 84 8.24 -18.44 -9.36
C PRO A 84 9.48 -18.39 -10.25
N PRO A 85 10.68 -18.69 -9.71
CA PRO A 85 11.91 -18.59 -10.48
C PRO A 85 11.71 -19.32 -11.80
N GLU A 86 11.84 -18.58 -12.92
CA GLU A 86 11.80 -19.18 -14.25
C GLU A 86 12.67 -20.43 -14.23
N ALA A 87 12.05 -21.58 -14.53
CA ALA A 87 12.70 -22.86 -14.42
C ALA A 87 14.02 -22.83 -15.23
N PRO A 88 15.13 -23.34 -14.67
CA PRO A 88 16.40 -23.30 -15.37
C PRO A 88 16.36 -24.17 -16.62
N GLY A 89 16.51 -23.51 -17.77
CA GLY A 89 17.11 -24.09 -18.97
C GLY A 89 16.24 -25.03 -19.80
N ALA A 90 15.36 -24.47 -20.62
CA ALA A 90 15.13 -25.06 -21.93
C ALA A 90 16.33 -24.70 -22.82
N VAL A 91 17.33 -25.58 -22.81
CA VAL A 91 18.44 -25.61 -23.77
C VAL A 91 17.89 -25.40 -25.18
N SER A 92 18.36 -24.33 -25.83
CA SER A 92 18.23 -24.13 -27.26
C SER A 92 19.16 -25.12 -27.96
N THR A 93 18.65 -26.26 -28.42
CA THR A 93 19.32 -27.00 -29.50
C THR A 93 18.87 -26.40 -30.82
N ALA A 94 19.69 -25.48 -31.32
CA ALA A 94 19.77 -25.19 -32.74
C ALA A 94 20.14 -26.50 -33.46
N GLY A 95 19.19 -27.03 -34.23
CA GLY A 95 19.39 -28.17 -35.13
C GLY A 95 18.89 -27.79 -36.52
N THR A 96 19.59 -26.88 -37.19
CA THR A 96 19.46 -26.70 -38.65
C THR A 96 20.16 -27.89 -39.30
N VAL A 97 19.39 -28.93 -39.64
CA VAL A 97 19.86 -29.94 -40.60
C VAL A 97 19.50 -29.43 -41.98
N GLU A 98 20.46 -28.76 -42.62
CA GLU A 98 20.49 -28.72 -44.07
C GLU A 98 20.83 -30.13 -44.57
N MET A 99 19.97 -30.69 -45.40
CA MET A 99 20.34 -31.83 -46.23
C MET A 99 19.81 -31.59 -47.64
N HIS A 100 20.68 -31.00 -48.45
CA HIS A 100 20.60 -30.97 -49.90
C HIS A 100 20.52 -32.40 -50.43
N SER A 101 19.48 -32.70 -51.18
CA SER A 101 19.35 -33.93 -51.96
C SER A 101 19.89 -33.72 -53.36
N ALA A 102 20.51 -34.79 -53.87
CA ALA A 102 20.85 -35.08 -55.26
C ALA A 102 22.15 -34.47 -55.84
N GLY A 103 23.26 -35.10 -55.48
CA GLY A 103 24.31 -35.37 -56.47
C GLY A 103 23.98 -36.66 -57.22
N VAL A 104 23.82 -36.57 -58.54
CA VAL A 104 24.08 -37.67 -59.48
C VAL A 104 25.23 -37.20 -60.35
N SER A 105 26.40 -37.84 -60.18
CA SER A 105 27.54 -37.69 -61.08
C SER A 105 27.37 -38.59 -62.31
N LEU A 106 27.77 -38.05 -63.46
CA LEU A 106 28.32 -38.67 -64.68
C LEU A 106 27.99 -40.14 -64.99
#